data_AF-A0A8X9AD53-F1
#
_entry.id   AF-A0A8X9AD53-F1
#
_cell.length_a   1.000
_cell.length_b   1.000
_cell.length_c   1.000
_cell.angle_alpha   90.00
_cell.angle_beta   90.00
_cell.angle_gamma   90.00
#
_symmetry.space_group_name_H-M   'P 1'
#
loop_
_entity.id
_entity.type
_entity.pdbx_description
1 polymer ?
#
loop_
_entity_poly.entity_id
_entity_poly.type
_entity_poly.pdbx_seq_one_letter_code
_entity_poly.pdbx_strand_id
1 'polypeptide(L)'
;MATMESLIGLVNRIQRACTALGDYGGGDQAFSSLWDALPSVAVVGGQSSGKSSVLESIVGRDFLPRGSGIVTRRPLVLQLQKTEDGKQEYAEFGHLPRRKFSDFASVRKEIQDETDRITGKTKQISPVPIHLSIYSPNVVNLTLIDLPGLTKVAVEGQAESIVEDIENMVRSYVEKPNCIILAITPANQDIATSDAIKLAREVDPSGDRTFGVLTKLDLMDKGTNAVDVLEGRAYRLQQPWVGIVNRSQADINKNVDMMAARRKEREYFATSPDYGHLAGKMGSEYLAKLLSRHLESVIRARIPSITSLINKSIDELEAEMDHLGRPIALDAGAQLYTILELCRAFDKIFKEHLDGGRPGGDRIYGVFDNQLPAALKKLPFDRHLSVQNVRKIVSEADGYQPHLIAPEQGYRRLIEGSLNYFRGPAEASVDAVHLVLKELVRKSIGECLELRRFPTLQSTIAGAANESLERFREESKKTVVRLVDMESSYLTVDFFRKLPQEVEKAGNPGGNPRENSPAVQNIDRYAEAHFRRIGSNVSSYVYMISETLRNSIPKAVVYCQVKEAKQNLLNYFYTQIGRREGKQLSELLDEDPALMDRRLQCAKRLELYKKARDEVDSVAWVR
;
A
#
# COMPACT_ATOMS: atom_id res chain seq x y z
N MET A 1 6.24 17.04 37.96
CA MET A 1 7.63 16.98 37.44
C MET A 1 7.96 15.52 37.16
N ALA A 2 7.97 15.08 35.89
CA ALA A 2 8.41 13.72 35.56
C ALA A 2 9.81 13.48 36.16
N THR A 3 9.94 12.45 37.00
CA THR A 3 11.21 12.13 37.66
C THR A 3 12.24 11.74 36.60
N MET A 4 13.52 12.05 36.87
CA MET A 4 14.69 11.75 36.03
C MET A 4 14.76 10.27 35.57
N GLU A 5 14.13 9.37 36.32
CA GLU A 5 14.04 7.93 36.02
C GLU A 5 13.05 7.60 34.89
N SER A 6 12.03 8.43 34.66
CA SER A 6 10.93 8.13 33.75
C SER A 6 11.28 8.37 32.27
N LEU A 7 12.03 9.44 31.96
CA LEU A 7 12.31 9.87 30.58
C LEU A 7 13.32 8.99 29.85
N ILE A 8 14.40 8.59 30.52
CA ILE A 8 15.42 7.69 29.94
C ILE A 8 14.84 6.27 29.83
N GLY A 9 14.03 5.85 30.80
CA GLY A 9 13.26 4.61 30.73
C GLY A 9 12.32 4.55 29.52
N LEU A 10 11.63 5.66 29.22
CA LEU A 10 10.77 5.80 28.04
C LEU A 10 11.54 5.60 26.73
N VAL A 11 12.65 6.34 26.54
CA VAL A 11 13.49 6.20 25.33
C VAL A 11 13.98 4.77 25.18
N ASN A 12 14.38 4.11 26.27
CA ASN A 12 14.83 2.73 26.26
C ASN A 12 13.73 1.74 25.85
N ARG A 13 12.48 1.96 26.28
CA ARG A 13 11.34 1.11 25.89
C ARG A 13 11.00 1.28 24.41
N ILE A 14 10.97 2.52 23.92
CA ILE A 14 10.72 2.80 22.50
C ILE A 14 11.83 2.19 21.63
N GLN A 15 13.09 2.37 22.03
CA GLN A 15 14.24 1.74 21.37
C GLN A 15 14.06 0.23 21.25
N ARG A 16 13.84 -0.49 22.36
CA ARG A 16 13.64 -1.96 22.33
C ARG A 16 12.50 -2.38 21.39
N ALA A 17 11.43 -1.59 21.37
CA ALA A 17 10.28 -1.83 20.50
C ALA A 17 10.69 -1.74 19.02
N CYS A 18 11.36 -0.66 18.61
CA CYS A 18 11.89 -0.48 17.24
C CYS A 18 12.86 -1.61 16.84
N THR A 19 13.80 -1.96 17.70
CA THR A 19 14.75 -3.06 17.49
C THR A 19 14.06 -4.41 17.22
N ALA A 20 12.95 -4.69 17.91
CA ALA A 20 12.20 -5.93 17.70
C ALA A 20 11.52 -6.01 16.32
N LEU A 21 11.31 -4.86 15.66
CA LEU A 21 10.76 -4.77 14.30
C LEU A 21 11.82 -4.79 13.20
N GLY A 22 13.10 -4.98 13.54
CA GLY A 22 14.19 -4.92 12.55
C GLY A 22 14.70 -3.51 12.27
N ASP A 23 14.26 -2.52 13.05
CA ASP A 23 14.64 -1.12 12.92
C ASP A 23 15.82 -0.81 13.86
N TYR A 24 17.03 -0.89 13.30
CA TYR A 24 18.29 -0.78 14.05
C TYR A 24 19.04 0.55 13.81
N GLY A 25 18.41 1.54 13.17
CA GLY A 25 19.02 2.84 12.93
C GLY A 25 20.28 2.80 12.07
N GLY A 26 20.29 2.00 11.01
CA GLY A 26 21.42 1.89 10.09
C GLY A 26 21.10 1.06 8.85
N GLY A 27 19.81 0.81 8.60
CA GLY A 27 19.34 0.13 7.40
C GLY A 27 18.84 1.15 6.38
N ASP A 28 18.98 0.81 5.10
CA ASP A 28 18.66 1.63 3.92
C ASP A 28 17.13 1.81 3.70
N GLN A 29 16.35 1.93 4.78
CA GLN A 29 14.92 2.20 4.69
C GLN A 29 14.73 3.71 4.53
N ALA A 30 14.16 4.13 3.40
CA ALA A 30 13.96 5.51 2.95
C ALA A 30 13.11 6.42 3.86
N PHE A 31 12.76 5.97 5.07
CA PHE A 31 11.99 6.73 6.05
C PHE A 31 12.81 6.89 7.34
N SER A 32 12.88 8.13 7.83
CA SER A 32 13.40 8.49 9.17
C SER A 32 12.72 7.59 10.21
N SER A 33 13.44 6.59 10.70
CA SER A 33 12.90 5.63 11.63
C SER A 33 12.65 6.28 12.99
N LEU A 34 11.69 5.77 13.77
CA LEU A 34 11.47 6.25 15.14
C LEU A 34 12.75 6.09 15.97
N TRP A 35 13.57 5.08 15.68
CA TRP A 35 14.86 4.88 16.30
C TRP A 35 15.83 6.05 16.07
N ASP A 36 15.88 6.61 14.86
CA ASP A 36 16.80 7.71 14.51
C ASP A 36 16.44 9.05 15.18
N ALA A 37 15.16 9.21 15.53
CA ALA A 37 14.68 10.38 16.26
C ALA A 37 15.05 10.34 17.75
N LEU A 38 15.47 9.19 18.29
CA LEU A 38 15.74 9.02 19.72
C LEU A 38 17.16 9.48 20.07
N PRO A 39 17.33 10.34 21.10
CA PRO A 39 18.64 10.75 21.56
C PRO A 39 19.46 9.57 22.07
N SER A 40 20.73 9.52 21.67
CA SER A 40 21.67 8.46 22.07
C SER A 40 23.09 9.02 22.23
N VAL A 41 23.93 8.35 23.02
CA VAL A 41 25.34 8.74 23.19
C VAL A 41 26.21 7.71 22.48
N ALA A 42 26.87 8.09 21.38
CA ALA A 42 27.79 7.24 20.65
C ALA A 42 29.23 7.45 21.13
N VAL A 43 29.93 6.35 21.44
CA VAL A 43 31.31 6.38 21.89
C VAL A 43 32.25 6.17 20.71
N VAL A 44 33.05 7.19 20.40
CA VAL A 44 33.96 7.21 19.26
C VAL A 44 35.40 7.34 19.75
N GLY A 45 36.31 6.59 19.14
CA GLY A 45 37.70 6.54 19.58
C GLY A 45 38.53 5.58 18.74
N GLY A 46 39.78 5.94 18.50
CA GLY A 46 40.74 5.04 17.86
C GLY A 46 40.90 3.72 18.61
N GLN A 47 41.48 2.73 17.94
CA GLN A 47 41.87 1.48 18.60
C GLN A 47 42.78 1.78 19.80
N SER A 48 42.54 1.13 20.94
CA SER A 48 43.33 1.31 22.17
C SER A 48 43.28 2.72 22.81
N SER A 49 42.33 3.58 22.42
CA SER A 49 42.10 4.90 23.06
C SER A 49 41.49 4.81 24.46
N GLY A 50 41.09 3.61 24.90
CA GLY A 50 40.49 3.38 26.22
C GLY A 50 38.96 3.39 26.26
N LYS A 51 38.26 3.31 25.11
CA LYS A 51 36.79 3.25 25.04
C LYS A 51 36.15 2.26 26.01
N SER A 52 36.54 0.99 25.89
CA SER A 52 36.01 -0.08 26.75
C SER A 52 36.32 0.17 28.22
N SER A 53 37.51 0.70 28.54
CA SER A 53 37.86 1.06 29.91
C SER A 53 36.99 2.20 30.46
N VAL A 54 36.68 3.22 29.66
CA VAL A 54 35.78 4.31 30.05
C VAL A 54 34.37 3.78 30.32
N LEU A 55 33.86 2.90 29.46
CA LEU A 55 32.55 2.27 29.64
C LEU A 55 32.50 1.42 30.90
N GLU A 56 33.51 0.58 31.15
CA GLU A 56 33.60 -0.23 32.37
C GLU A 56 33.74 0.64 33.62
N SER A 57 34.49 1.74 33.55
CA SER A 57 34.63 2.72 34.64
C SER A 57 33.31 3.44 34.93
N ILE A 58 32.49 3.74 33.93
CA ILE A 58 31.13 4.31 34.09
C ILE A 58 30.18 3.30 34.74
N VAL A 59 30.24 2.03 34.33
CA VAL A 59 29.37 0.96 34.88
C VAL A 59 29.83 0.53 36.27
N GLY A 60 31.12 0.50 36.54
CA GLY A 60 31.67 -0.02 37.80
C GLY A 60 31.99 -1.52 37.76
N ARG A 61 31.92 -2.17 36.59
CA ARG A 61 32.11 -3.63 36.43
C ARG A 61 32.91 -3.96 35.18
N ASP A 62 33.59 -5.10 35.23
CA ASP A 62 34.31 -5.71 34.11
C ASP A 62 33.36 -6.60 33.31
N PHE A 63 32.92 -6.15 32.13
CA PHE A 63 31.96 -6.90 31.32
C PHE A 63 32.25 -6.86 29.82
N LEU A 64 33.14 -5.98 29.36
CA LEU A 64 33.51 -5.93 27.96
C LEU A 64 34.63 -6.92 27.67
N PRO A 65 34.65 -7.54 26.48
CA PRO A 65 35.77 -8.37 26.07
C PRO A 65 37.07 -7.56 26.01
N ARG A 66 38.20 -8.22 26.23
CA ARG A 66 39.55 -7.63 26.14
C ARG A 66 40.41 -8.51 25.24
N GLY A 67 41.20 -7.90 24.36
CA GLY A 67 42.08 -8.64 23.45
C GLY A 67 42.89 -7.71 22.55
N SER A 68 43.82 -8.31 21.81
CA SER A 68 44.56 -7.64 20.73
C SER A 68 43.73 -7.61 19.45
N GLY A 69 43.76 -6.49 18.72
CA GLY A 69 42.98 -6.32 17.47
C GLY A 69 41.65 -5.58 17.71
N ILE A 70 40.70 -5.75 16.79
CA ILE A 70 39.36 -5.16 16.89
C ILE A 70 38.54 -6.00 17.88
N VAL A 71 38.36 -5.46 19.07
CA VAL A 71 37.66 -6.16 20.16
C VAL A 71 36.14 -6.01 20.01
N THR A 72 35.66 -4.78 19.82
CA THR A 72 34.25 -4.49 19.51
C THR A 72 34.01 -4.63 18.00
N ARG A 73 33.44 -5.77 17.56
CA ARG A 73 33.15 -6.07 16.14
C ARG A 73 31.69 -5.80 15.73
N ARG A 74 30.82 -5.53 16.70
CA ARG A 74 29.41 -5.17 16.53
C ARG A 74 29.11 -3.98 17.45
N PRO A 75 28.27 -3.02 17.04
CA PRO A 75 27.80 -1.98 17.94
C PRO A 75 27.15 -2.58 19.19
N LEU A 76 27.47 -2.07 20.38
CA LEU A 76 26.84 -2.49 21.63
C LEU A 76 25.99 -1.35 22.18
N VAL A 77 24.67 -1.52 22.15
CA VAL A 77 23.71 -0.62 22.78
C VAL A 77 23.58 -0.99 24.25
N LEU A 78 24.27 -0.23 25.09
CA LEU A 78 24.35 -0.40 26.53
C LEU A 78 23.35 0.52 27.24
N GLN A 79 22.34 -0.08 27.87
CA GLN A 79 21.33 0.62 28.67
C GLN A 79 21.65 0.44 30.16
N LEU A 80 22.00 1.51 30.85
CA LEU A 80 22.20 1.52 32.30
C LEU A 80 20.90 1.95 32.98
N GLN A 81 20.46 1.15 33.94
CA GLN A 81 19.25 1.42 34.74
C GLN A 81 19.61 1.42 36.22
N LYS A 82 19.38 2.55 36.86
CA LYS A 82 19.56 2.70 38.29
C LYS A 82 18.47 1.92 39.02
N THR A 83 18.87 1.04 39.93
CA THR A 83 17.95 0.33 40.84
C THR A 83 18.01 0.89 42.25
N GLU A 84 17.04 0.53 43.08
CA GLU A 84 17.07 0.84 44.52
C GLU A 84 18.29 0.23 45.22
N ASP A 85 18.79 0.95 46.23
CA ASP A 85 19.94 0.54 47.03
C ASP A 85 19.66 -0.81 47.71
N GLY A 86 20.62 -1.72 47.65
CA GLY A 86 20.53 -3.06 48.26
C GLY A 86 19.95 -4.17 47.35
N LYS A 87 19.47 -3.84 46.14
CA LYS A 87 19.11 -4.86 45.14
C LYS A 87 20.37 -5.46 44.47
N GLN A 88 20.32 -6.76 44.18
CA GLN A 88 21.40 -7.46 43.48
C GLN A 88 21.52 -6.95 42.05
N GLU A 89 22.75 -6.65 41.63
CA GLU A 89 23.06 -6.22 40.26
C GLU A 89 22.87 -7.37 39.27
N TYR A 90 22.29 -7.07 38.12
CA TYR A 90 22.13 -8.05 37.05
C TYR A 90 22.12 -7.39 35.67
N ALA A 91 22.37 -8.19 34.64
CA ALA A 91 22.27 -7.79 33.25
C ALA A 91 21.29 -8.68 32.48
N GLU A 92 20.69 -8.12 31.43
CA GLU A 92 19.78 -8.82 30.51
C GLU A 92 20.14 -8.48 29.07
N PHE A 93 20.13 -9.49 28.20
CA PHE A 93 20.37 -9.31 26.76
C PHE A 93 19.06 -9.27 25.99
N GLY A 94 18.99 -8.43 24.97
CA GLY A 94 17.81 -8.33 24.10
C GLY A 94 17.47 -9.63 23.37
N HIS A 95 18.48 -10.43 22.99
CA HIS A 95 18.29 -11.72 22.31
C HIS A 95 17.96 -12.88 23.27
N LEU A 96 18.10 -12.69 24.58
CA LEU A 96 17.75 -13.66 25.62
C LEU A 96 16.78 -13.05 26.63
N PRO A 97 15.56 -12.70 26.20
CA PRO A 97 14.57 -12.12 27.10
C PRO A 97 14.27 -13.08 28.25
N ARG A 98 14.24 -12.57 29.49
CA ARG A 98 14.01 -13.29 30.77
C ARG A 98 15.20 -14.02 31.40
N ARG A 99 16.38 -14.05 30.77
CA ARG A 99 17.58 -14.59 31.41
C ARG A 99 18.37 -13.47 32.09
N LYS A 100 18.48 -13.54 33.41
CA LYS A 100 19.26 -12.59 34.23
C LYS A 100 20.67 -13.11 34.45
N PHE A 101 21.65 -12.28 34.16
CA PHE A 101 23.07 -12.54 34.38
C PHE A 101 23.52 -11.76 35.62
N SER A 102 23.80 -12.45 36.72
CA SER A 102 24.37 -11.84 37.93
C SER A 102 25.90 -11.80 37.91
N ASP A 103 26.53 -12.69 37.16
CA ASP A 103 27.98 -12.73 36.95
C ASP A 103 28.37 -11.99 35.66
N PHE A 104 29.15 -10.92 35.81
CA PHE A 104 29.62 -10.10 34.69
C PHE A 104 30.71 -10.77 33.85
N ALA A 105 31.39 -11.80 34.37
CA ALA A 105 32.28 -12.62 33.54
C ALA A 105 31.46 -13.43 32.51
N SER A 106 30.29 -13.93 32.92
CA SER A 106 29.33 -14.57 32.03
C SER A 106 28.74 -13.59 31.00
N VAL A 107 28.49 -12.33 31.38
CA VAL A 107 28.07 -11.26 30.44
C VAL A 107 29.14 -11.03 29.38
N ARG A 108 30.41 -10.92 29.78
CA ARG A 108 31.54 -10.78 28.84
C ARG A 108 31.59 -11.92 27.84
N LYS A 109 31.47 -13.16 28.34
CA LYS A 109 31.49 -14.35 27.49
C LYS A 109 30.32 -14.36 26.51
N GLU A 110 29.12 -14.02 26.96
CA GLU A 110 27.93 -13.94 26.11
C GLU A 110 28.06 -12.87 25.01
N ILE A 111 28.65 -11.69 25.30
CA ILE A 111 28.95 -10.69 24.27
C ILE A 111 29.85 -11.29 23.19
N GLN A 112 30.87 -12.05 23.59
CA GLN A 112 31.80 -12.67 22.66
C GLN A 112 31.14 -13.78 21.84
N ASP A 113 30.39 -14.67 22.49
CA ASP A 113 29.67 -15.77 21.87
C ASP A 113 28.62 -15.25 20.86
N GLU A 114 27.84 -14.22 21.22
CA GLU A 114 26.86 -13.59 20.34
C GLU A 114 27.50 -12.80 19.19
N THR A 115 28.69 -12.24 19.41
CA THR A 115 29.46 -11.62 18.33
C THR A 115 29.90 -12.68 17.33
N ASP A 116 30.55 -13.76 17.81
CA ASP A 116 31.05 -14.85 16.98
C ASP A 116 29.93 -15.61 16.26
N ARG A 117 28.71 -15.64 16.80
CA ARG A 117 27.54 -16.24 16.16
C ARG A 117 27.17 -15.57 14.84
N ILE A 118 27.25 -14.23 14.78
CA ILE A 118 26.87 -13.44 13.59
C ILE A 118 28.06 -13.22 12.66
N THR A 119 29.22 -12.84 13.19
CA THR A 119 30.40 -12.49 12.35
C THR A 119 31.30 -13.67 12.04
N GLY A 120 30.98 -14.86 12.57
CA GLY A 120 31.87 -16.01 12.59
C GLY A 120 33.11 -15.79 13.46
N LYS A 121 33.99 -16.79 13.46
CA LYS A 121 35.34 -16.68 14.09
C LYS A 121 36.32 -15.87 13.24
N THR A 122 35.90 -15.47 12.04
CA THR A 122 36.62 -14.54 11.17
C THR A 122 36.59 -13.13 11.78
N LYS A 123 37.64 -12.34 11.61
CA LYS A 123 37.78 -10.99 12.18
C LYS A 123 36.87 -9.93 11.50
N GLN A 124 35.71 -10.33 11.00
CA GLN A 124 34.72 -9.51 10.31
C GLN A 124 33.89 -8.70 11.32
N ILE A 125 33.29 -7.61 10.84
CA ILE A 125 32.37 -6.75 11.62
C ILE A 125 30.93 -6.92 11.12
N SER A 126 29.95 -6.51 11.92
CA SER A 126 28.55 -6.48 11.52
C SER A 126 27.84 -5.24 12.07
N PRO A 127 27.00 -4.56 11.26
CA PRO A 127 26.26 -3.38 11.71
C PRO A 127 25.11 -3.71 12.66
N VAL A 128 24.72 -4.99 12.78
CA VAL A 128 23.63 -5.42 13.66
C VAL A 128 24.04 -5.28 15.14
N PRO A 129 23.38 -4.41 15.93
CA PRO A 129 23.77 -4.14 17.31
C PRO A 129 23.48 -5.30 18.26
N ILE A 130 24.18 -5.34 19.39
CA ILE A 130 23.86 -6.15 20.56
C ILE A 130 23.21 -5.24 21.61
N HIS A 131 22.06 -5.63 22.16
CA HIS A 131 21.36 -4.88 23.19
C HIS A 131 21.62 -5.48 24.57
N LEU A 132 22.21 -4.69 25.47
CA LEU A 132 22.54 -5.08 26.83
C LEU A 132 21.96 -4.08 27.81
N SER A 133 21.12 -4.55 28.75
CA SER A 133 20.61 -3.74 29.85
C SER A 133 21.30 -4.15 31.16
N ILE A 134 21.89 -3.21 31.87
CA ILE A 134 22.51 -3.42 33.19
C ILE A 134 21.70 -2.69 34.25
N TYR A 135 21.32 -3.43 35.28
CA TYR A 135 20.55 -2.97 36.43
C TYR A 135 21.48 -2.93 37.66
N SER A 136 21.75 -1.74 38.19
CA SER A 136 22.64 -1.55 39.34
C SER A 136 22.27 -0.29 40.15
N PRO A 137 22.45 -0.28 41.49
CA PRO A 137 22.28 0.93 42.29
C PRO A 137 23.42 1.94 42.10
N ASN A 138 24.57 1.48 41.59
CA ASN A 138 25.82 2.25 41.49
C ASN A 138 25.97 3.00 40.16
N VAL A 139 24.97 2.93 39.28
CA VAL A 139 24.96 3.58 37.95
C VAL A 139 23.88 4.66 37.87
N VAL A 140 24.03 5.54 36.88
CA VAL A 140 22.97 6.48 36.49
C VAL A 140 22.17 5.90 35.33
N ASN A 141 20.95 6.39 35.13
CA ASN A 141 20.20 6.08 33.92
C ASN A 141 20.90 6.73 32.73
N LEU A 142 21.39 5.92 31.81
CA LEU A 142 22.17 6.37 30.67
C LEU A 142 22.17 5.30 29.58
N THR A 143 22.11 5.73 28.32
CA THR A 143 22.20 4.82 27.17
C THR A 143 23.40 5.21 26.31
N LEU A 144 24.32 4.26 26.16
CA LEU A 144 25.60 4.41 25.47
C LEU A 144 25.65 3.42 24.31
N ILE A 145 26.23 3.82 23.18
CA ILE A 145 26.48 2.96 22.04
C ILE A 145 27.99 2.83 21.91
N ASP A 146 28.54 1.65 22.23
CA ASP A 146 29.95 1.34 21.96
C ASP A 146 30.09 0.98 20.49
N LEU A 147 30.94 1.72 19.78
CA LEU A 147 31.21 1.50 18.37
C LEU A 147 32.60 0.87 18.19
N PRO A 148 32.83 0.11 17.09
CA PRO A 148 34.15 -0.37 16.75
C PRO A 148 35.19 0.76 16.74
N GLY A 149 36.39 0.47 17.23
CA GLY A 149 37.46 1.46 17.25
C GLY A 149 37.97 1.76 15.85
N LEU A 150 38.19 3.04 15.54
CA LEU A 150 38.77 3.45 14.26
C LEU A 150 40.18 2.84 14.13
N THR A 151 40.44 2.18 13.01
CA THR A 151 41.74 1.55 12.68
C THR A 151 42.30 2.18 11.41
N LYS A 152 43.63 2.26 11.30
CA LYS A 152 44.31 2.85 10.12
C LYS A 152 44.86 1.81 9.14
N VAL A 153 44.98 0.56 9.58
CA VAL A 153 45.62 -0.52 8.84
C VAL A 153 44.85 -1.81 9.08
N ALA A 154 44.54 -2.55 8.02
CA ALA A 154 43.97 -3.89 8.11
C ALA A 154 45.03 -4.88 8.63
N VAL A 155 44.69 -5.67 9.65
CA VAL A 155 45.56 -6.73 10.17
C VAL A 155 45.35 -8.03 9.39
N GLU A 156 46.33 -8.95 9.42
CA GLU A 156 46.22 -10.26 8.73
C GLU A 156 44.90 -10.99 9.05
N GLY A 157 44.18 -11.37 7.99
CA GLY A 157 42.87 -12.03 8.04
C GLY A 157 41.65 -11.10 8.02
N GLN A 158 41.84 -9.79 7.84
CA GLN A 158 40.76 -8.82 7.57
C GLN A 158 40.73 -8.43 6.09
N ALA A 159 39.56 -8.01 5.60
CA ALA A 159 39.43 -7.44 4.27
C ALA A 159 40.12 -6.06 4.19
N GLU A 160 40.62 -5.68 3.02
CA GLU A 160 41.21 -4.34 2.81
C GLU A 160 40.18 -3.22 3.03
N SER A 161 38.89 -3.49 2.80
CA SER A 161 37.77 -2.56 3.02
C SER A 161 37.45 -2.28 4.49
N ILE A 162 38.02 -3.05 5.44
CA ILE A 162 37.58 -3.03 6.85
C ILE A 162 37.67 -1.64 7.49
N VAL A 163 38.65 -0.84 7.08
CA VAL A 163 38.85 0.52 7.59
C VAL A 163 37.66 1.40 7.18
N GLU A 164 37.29 1.34 5.89
CA GLU A 164 36.16 2.07 5.34
C GLU A 164 34.83 1.55 5.91
N ASP A 165 34.69 0.23 6.05
CA ASP A 165 33.48 -0.39 6.63
C ASP A 165 33.24 0.05 8.08
N ILE A 166 34.30 0.14 8.89
CA ILE A 166 34.22 0.67 10.27
C ILE A 166 33.87 2.15 10.26
N GLU A 167 34.52 2.94 9.40
CA GLU A 167 34.28 4.38 9.33
C GLU A 167 32.83 4.67 8.91
N ASN A 168 32.33 4.00 7.88
CA ASN A 168 30.95 4.09 7.41
C ASN A 168 29.96 3.65 8.50
N MET A 169 30.26 2.57 9.23
CA MET A 169 29.45 2.14 10.36
C MET A 169 29.44 3.19 11.48
N VAL A 170 30.57 3.80 11.82
CA VAL A 170 30.59 4.85 12.85
C VAL A 170 29.82 6.08 12.37
N ARG A 171 30.03 6.51 11.13
CA ARG A 171 29.33 7.64 10.48
C ARG A 171 27.82 7.46 10.52
N SER A 172 27.31 6.26 10.22
CA SER A 172 25.86 6.00 10.23
C SER A 172 25.21 6.26 11.59
N TYR A 173 25.95 6.19 12.70
CA TYR A 173 25.45 6.58 14.03
C TYR A 173 25.68 8.07 14.32
N VAL A 174 26.87 8.61 14.02
CA VAL A 174 27.25 9.97 14.46
C VAL A 174 26.74 11.09 13.57
N GLU A 175 26.38 10.82 12.31
CA GLU A 175 25.76 11.80 11.41
C GLU A 175 24.35 12.21 11.87
N LYS A 176 23.71 11.37 12.69
CA LYS A 176 22.37 11.66 13.20
C LYS A 176 22.40 12.90 14.09
N PRO A 177 21.52 13.90 13.86
CA PRO A 177 21.55 15.16 14.60
C PRO A 177 21.21 15.01 16.08
N ASN A 178 20.53 13.93 16.47
CA ASN A 178 20.16 13.63 17.85
C ASN A 178 21.19 12.73 18.57
N CYS A 179 22.30 12.38 17.91
CA CYS A 179 23.37 11.61 18.53
C CYS A 179 24.38 12.54 19.24
N ILE A 180 24.60 12.30 20.52
CA ILE A 180 25.66 12.93 21.31
C ILE A 180 26.95 12.14 21.05
N ILE A 181 28.02 12.82 20.66
CA ILE A 181 29.30 12.20 20.34
C ILE A 181 30.21 12.26 21.56
N LEU A 182 30.63 11.10 22.05
CA LEU A 182 31.65 11.00 23.11
C LEU A 182 32.99 10.67 22.46
N ALA A 183 33.80 11.69 22.22
CA ALA A 183 35.09 11.59 21.52
C ALA A 183 36.23 11.26 22.50
N ILE A 184 36.65 10.00 22.53
CA ILE A 184 37.69 9.49 23.44
C ILE A 184 39.07 9.56 22.79
N THR A 185 39.93 10.38 23.37
CA THR A 185 41.32 10.62 22.93
C THR A 185 42.31 10.31 24.06
N PRO A 186 43.40 9.57 23.82
CA PRO A 186 44.42 9.36 24.83
C PRO A 186 45.31 10.61 24.97
N ALA A 187 45.63 11.00 26.21
CA ALA A 187 46.38 12.21 26.53
C ALA A 187 47.88 12.13 26.24
N ASN A 188 48.40 10.92 26.04
CA ASN A 188 49.80 10.69 25.67
C ASN A 188 50.05 10.84 24.15
N GLN A 189 49.04 11.28 23.39
CA GLN A 189 49.13 11.58 21.96
C GLN A 189 48.62 13.00 21.72
N ASP A 190 49.12 13.63 20.66
CA ASP A 190 48.64 14.95 20.25
C ASP A 190 47.16 14.86 19.82
N ILE A 191 46.33 15.73 20.39
CA ILE A 191 44.91 15.85 20.08
C ILE A 191 44.66 16.11 18.59
N ALA A 192 45.58 16.81 17.91
CA ALA A 192 45.48 17.08 16.49
C ALA A 192 45.48 15.81 15.62
N THR A 193 45.99 14.70 16.16
CA THR A 193 46.06 13.39 15.48
C THR A 193 44.89 12.46 15.84
N SER A 194 43.94 12.93 16.66
CA SER A 194 42.81 12.12 17.13
C SER A 194 41.78 11.89 16.03
N ASP A 195 41.62 10.63 15.64
CA ASP A 195 40.62 10.22 14.65
C ASP A 195 39.19 10.49 15.14
N ALA A 196 38.95 10.44 16.46
CA ALA A 196 37.65 10.73 17.05
C ALA A 196 37.26 12.21 16.90
N ILE A 197 38.22 13.11 17.12
CA ILE A 197 37.99 14.56 16.98
C ILE A 197 37.88 14.95 15.51
N LYS A 198 38.68 14.33 14.63
CA LYS A 198 38.56 14.52 13.18
C LYS A 198 37.15 14.15 12.71
N LEU A 199 36.68 12.94 13.04
CA LEU A 199 35.36 12.48 12.64
C LEU A 199 34.24 13.35 13.24
N ALA A 200 34.36 13.70 14.54
CA ALA A 200 33.38 14.56 15.19
C ALA A 200 33.28 15.94 14.53
N ARG A 201 34.40 16.55 14.13
CA ARG A 201 34.41 17.86 13.46
C ARG A 201 33.76 17.84 12.08
N GLU A 202 33.84 16.72 11.36
CA GLU A 202 33.20 16.58 10.06
C GLU A 202 31.67 16.55 10.16
N VAL A 203 31.12 15.94 11.22
CA VAL A 203 29.67 15.79 11.42
C VAL A 203 29.05 16.79 12.41
N ASP A 204 29.88 17.47 13.20
CA ASP A 204 29.54 18.50 14.18
C ASP A 204 30.61 19.63 14.19
N PRO A 205 30.66 20.49 13.16
CA PRO A 205 31.69 21.52 13.03
C PRO A 205 31.66 22.58 14.15
N SER A 206 30.49 22.85 14.73
CA SER A 206 30.31 23.78 15.85
C SER A 206 30.67 23.16 17.20
N GLY A 207 30.68 21.83 17.31
CA GLY A 207 30.98 21.11 18.54
C GLY A 207 29.84 21.18 19.57
N ASP A 208 28.60 21.34 19.11
CA ASP A 208 27.42 21.56 19.96
C ASP A 208 27.02 20.29 20.72
N ARG A 209 27.27 19.11 20.13
CA ARG A 209 26.85 17.79 20.63
C ARG A 209 28.03 16.84 20.87
N THR A 210 29.26 17.36 20.84
CA THR A 210 30.49 16.58 20.99
C THR A 210 31.16 16.83 22.35
N PHE A 211 31.22 15.79 23.18
CA PHE A 211 31.95 15.77 24.46
C PHE A 211 33.35 15.19 24.26
N GLY A 212 34.36 15.93 24.72
CA GLY A 212 35.74 15.46 24.68
C GLY A 212 36.10 14.67 25.93
N VAL A 213 36.70 13.48 25.77
CA VAL A 213 37.21 12.67 26.88
C VAL A 213 38.69 12.41 26.69
N LEU A 214 39.49 12.79 27.69
CA LEU A 214 40.91 12.49 27.74
C LEU A 214 41.19 11.30 28.66
N THR A 215 41.78 10.25 28.11
CA THR A 215 42.20 9.07 28.89
C THR A 215 43.73 9.03 29.04
N LYS A 216 44.26 8.15 29.89
CA LYS A 216 45.72 7.92 30.02
C LYS A 216 46.52 9.17 30.46
N LEU A 217 45.92 10.06 31.25
CA LEU A 217 46.59 11.24 31.81
C LEU A 217 47.78 10.88 32.72
N ASP A 218 47.73 9.69 33.31
CA ASP A 218 48.76 9.10 34.16
C ASP A 218 49.99 8.59 33.38
N LEU A 219 49.85 8.40 32.05
CA LEU A 219 50.90 7.91 31.16
C LEU A 219 51.53 9.01 30.30
N MET A 220 51.31 10.28 30.66
CA MET A 220 51.94 11.41 30.00
C MET A 220 53.42 11.52 30.37
N ASP A 221 54.21 12.09 29.46
CA ASP A 221 55.63 12.33 29.69
C ASP A 221 55.83 13.31 30.85
N LYS A 222 56.78 12.99 31.74
CA LYS A 222 57.05 13.83 32.91
C LYS A 222 57.43 15.25 32.48
N GLY A 223 56.73 16.24 33.03
CA GLY A 223 56.91 17.66 32.67
C GLY A 223 55.93 18.15 31.60
N THR A 224 55.07 17.29 31.08
CA THR A 224 53.93 17.68 30.21
C THR A 224 52.61 17.57 30.97
N ASN A 225 51.61 18.35 30.58
CA ASN A 225 50.26 18.26 31.10
C ASN A 225 49.22 18.50 29.99
N ALA A 226 47.97 18.13 30.24
CA ALA A 226 46.85 18.29 29.31
C ALA A 226 45.88 19.40 29.76
N VAL A 227 46.32 20.34 30.60
CA VAL A 227 45.45 21.37 31.20
C VAL A 227 44.83 22.25 30.10
N ASP A 228 45.62 22.65 29.10
CA ASP A 228 45.12 23.45 27.98
C ASP A 228 44.03 22.76 27.16
N VAL A 229 44.06 21.43 27.06
CA VAL A 229 43.01 20.66 26.40
C VAL A 229 41.78 20.56 27.30
N LEU A 230 41.96 20.22 28.57
CA LEU A 230 40.87 20.06 29.54
C LEU A 230 40.10 21.36 29.79
N GLU A 231 40.77 22.51 29.70
CA GLU A 231 40.15 23.84 29.83
C GLU A 231 39.61 24.37 28.48
N GLY A 232 39.78 23.62 27.39
CA GLY A 232 39.28 23.97 26.06
C GLY A 232 40.06 25.07 25.35
N ARG A 233 41.27 25.42 25.84
CA ARG A 233 42.16 26.41 25.21
C ARG A 233 42.84 25.87 23.95
N ALA A 234 43.29 24.62 23.99
CA ALA A 234 43.97 23.98 22.85
C ALA A 234 42.97 23.56 21.75
N TYR A 235 41.82 23.02 22.14
CA TYR A 235 40.73 22.67 21.22
C TYR A 235 39.37 22.99 21.85
N ARG A 236 38.67 23.97 21.28
CA ARG A 236 37.42 24.49 21.83
C ARG A 236 36.23 23.65 21.35
N LEU A 237 35.52 23.06 22.29
CA LEU A 237 34.20 22.44 22.13
C LEU A 237 33.15 23.28 22.88
N GLN A 238 31.88 23.21 22.48
CA GLN A 238 30.80 23.84 23.26
C GLN A 238 30.45 23.01 24.50
N GLN A 239 30.65 21.70 24.42
CA GLN A 239 30.56 20.79 25.57
C GLN A 239 31.94 20.62 26.24
N PRO A 240 31.99 20.31 27.54
CA PRO A 240 33.24 20.29 28.29
C PRO A 240 34.12 19.08 27.95
N TRP A 241 35.42 19.24 28.21
CA TRP A 241 36.39 18.15 28.25
C TRP A 241 36.42 17.48 29.62
N VAL A 242 36.48 16.15 29.66
CA VAL A 242 36.58 15.37 30.90
C VAL A 242 37.78 14.44 30.86
N GLY A 243 38.67 14.58 31.84
CA GLY A 243 39.80 13.70 32.07
C GLY A 243 39.40 12.47 32.87
N ILE A 244 39.88 11.29 32.46
CA ILE A 244 39.64 10.01 33.09
C ILE A 244 40.95 9.25 33.25
N VAL A 245 41.17 8.72 34.45
CA VAL A 245 42.29 7.82 34.75
C VAL A 245 41.74 6.42 34.98
N ASN A 246 42.10 5.51 34.08
CA ASN A 246 41.65 4.14 34.10
C ASN A 246 42.69 3.22 34.77
N ARG A 247 42.31 1.98 35.06
CA ARG A 247 43.26 0.94 35.50
C ARG A 247 44.36 0.72 34.47
N SER A 248 45.59 0.59 34.94
CA SER A 248 46.71 0.16 34.11
C SER A 248 46.58 -1.32 33.73
N GLN A 249 47.33 -1.77 32.72
CA GLN A 249 47.37 -3.21 32.37
C GLN A 249 47.83 -4.07 33.55
N ALA A 250 48.71 -3.54 34.41
CA ALA A 250 49.15 -4.21 35.62
C ALA A 250 48.02 -4.34 36.66
N ASP A 251 47.19 -3.30 36.82
CA ASP A 251 46.03 -3.35 37.71
C ASP A 251 44.97 -4.34 37.20
N ILE A 252 44.78 -4.43 35.88
CA ILE A 252 43.88 -5.41 35.25
C ILE A 252 44.38 -6.83 35.50
N ASN A 253 45.68 -7.10 35.28
CA ASN A 253 46.27 -8.41 35.52
C ASN A 253 46.21 -8.82 37.00
N LYS A 254 46.22 -7.84 37.92
CA LYS A 254 46.06 -8.03 39.37
C LYS A 254 44.58 -8.09 39.81
N ASN A 255 43.62 -8.02 38.88
CA ASN A 255 42.18 -7.98 39.16
C ASN A 255 41.81 -6.92 40.21
N VAL A 256 42.40 -5.72 40.13
CA VAL A 256 42.06 -4.61 41.03
C VAL A 256 40.59 -4.24 40.83
N ASP A 257 39.84 -4.21 41.92
CA ASP A 257 38.42 -3.89 41.91
C ASP A 257 38.14 -2.47 41.36
N MET A 258 37.01 -2.33 40.68
CA MET A 258 36.63 -1.08 40.02
C MET A 258 36.33 0.04 41.03
N MET A 259 35.81 -0.28 42.22
CA MET A 259 35.60 0.72 43.27
C MET A 259 36.94 1.26 43.80
N ALA A 260 37.96 0.41 43.88
CA ALA A 260 39.31 0.84 44.21
C ALA A 260 39.90 1.72 43.10
N ALA A 261 39.65 1.38 41.82
CA ALA A 261 40.09 2.19 40.68
C ALA A 261 39.46 3.59 40.68
N ARG A 262 38.15 3.71 40.92
CA ARG A 262 37.47 5.02 41.05
C ARG A 262 38.01 5.86 42.20
N ARG A 263 38.41 5.22 43.32
CA ARG A 263 39.04 5.91 44.45
C ARG A 263 40.41 6.45 44.08
N LYS A 264 41.24 5.63 43.41
CA LYS A 264 42.55 6.04 42.88
C LYS A 264 42.43 7.18 41.86
N GLU A 265 41.43 7.13 40.99
CA GLU A 265 41.13 8.22 40.03
C GLU A 265 40.85 9.53 40.77
N ARG A 266 39.99 9.49 41.78
CA ARG A 266 39.66 10.69 42.58
C ARG A 266 40.88 11.22 43.33
N GLU A 267 41.69 10.33 43.90
CA GLU A 267 42.94 10.69 44.58
C GLU A 267 43.95 11.30 43.62
N TYR A 268 44.10 10.76 42.41
CA TYR A 268 44.98 11.31 41.37
C TYR A 268 44.62 12.75 41.04
N PHE A 269 43.35 13.04 40.78
CA PHE A 269 42.93 14.41 40.46
C PHE A 269 43.02 15.34 41.67
N ALA A 270 42.76 14.85 42.89
CA ALA A 270 42.83 15.67 44.10
C ALA A 270 44.26 16.01 44.53
N THR A 271 45.22 15.11 44.29
CA THR A 271 46.62 15.25 44.72
C THR A 271 47.55 15.76 43.61
N SER A 272 47.08 15.79 42.36
CA SER A 272 47.87 16.28 41.22
C SER A 272 48.15 17.79 41.34
N PRO A 273 49.41 18.23 41.18
CA PRO A 273 49.76 19.64 41.19
C PRO A 273 49.16 20.40 40.00
N ASP A 274 49.01 19.73 38.85
CA ASP A 274 48.52 20.35 37.60
C ASP A 274 46.99 20.29 37.47
N TYR A 275 46.34 19.27 38.03
CA TYR A 275 44.90 19.01 37.84
C TYR A 275 44.04 19.25 39.09
N GLY A 276 44.65 19.62 40.23
CA GLY A 276 43.96 19.79 41.52
C GLY A 276 42.77 20.75 41.47
N HIS A 277 42.89 21.86 40.73
CA HIS A 277 41.79 22.83 40.58
C HIS A 277 40.63 22.31 39.71
N LEU A 278 40.86 21.29 38.90
CA LEU A 278 39.85 20.67 38.03
C LEU A 278 39.21 19.43 38.66
N ALA A 279 39.68 18.96 39.83
CA ALA A 279 39.27 17.68 40.41
C ALA A 279 37.75 17.46 40.53
N GLY A 280 36.97 18.53 40.79
CA GLY A 280 35.51 18.45 40.87
C GLY A 280 34.78 18.27 39.52
N LYS A 281 35.48 18.43 38.39
CA LYS A 281 34.97 18.32 37.02
C LYS A 281 35.62 17.19 36.23
N MET A 282 36.33 16.30 36.90
CA MET A 282 37.07 15.20 36.29
C MET A 282 36.59 13.85 36.83
N GLY A 283 36.92 12.79 36.08
CA GLY A 283 36.69 11.41 36.46
C GLY A 283 35.42 10.77 35.90
N SER A 284 35.41 9.44 35.95
CA SER A 284 34.36 8.58 35.38
C SER A 284 32.97 8.84 35.98
N GLU A 285 32.88 9.06 37.29
CA GLU A 285 31.61 9.33 37.99
C GLU A 285 31.01 10.69 37.59
N TYR A 286 31.87 11.71 37.41
CA TYR A 286 31.45 13.03 36.94
C TYR A 286 30.94 12.95 35.50
N LEU A 287 31.67 12.25 34.61
CA LEU A 287 31.26 12.05 33.22
C LEU A 287 29.88 11.39 33.13
N ALA A 288 29.65 10.32 33.90
CA ALA A 288 28.37 9.62 33.89
C ALA A 288 27.21 10.54 34.28
N LYS A 289 27.36 11.33 35.35
CA LYS A 289 26.36 12.31 35.81
C LYS A 289 26.15 13.43 34.79
N LEU A 290 27.22 13.92 34.17
CA LEU A 290 27.18 14.95 33.13
C LEU A 290 26.38 14.47 31.91
N LEU A 291 26.72 13.30 31.37
CA LEU A 291 26.05 12.71 30.21
C LEU A 291 24.58 12.40 30.51
N SER A 292 24.27 11.87 31.69
CA SER A 292 22.89 11.57 32.09
C SER A 292 22.02 12.83 32.15
N ARG A 293 22.51 13.91 32.76
CA ARG A 293 21.79 15.21 32.81
C ARG A 293 21.62 15.83 31.43
N HIS A 294 22.66 15.79 30.61
CA HIS A 294 22.61 16.34 29.25
C HIS A 294 21.64 15.55 28.38
N LEU A 295 21.72 14.21 28.41
CA LEU A 295 20.79 13.34 27.69
C LEU A 295 19.33 13.60 28.11
N GLU A 296 19.06 13.78 29.41
CA GLU A 296 17.71 14.12 29.87
C GLU A 296 17.21 15.45 29.29
N SER A 297 18.06 16.49 29.30
CA SER A 297 17.73 17.81 28.74
C SER A 297 17.39 17.71 27.25
N VAL A 298 18.19 16.94 26.49
CA VAL A 298 17.97 16.71 25.05
C VAL A 298 16.68 15.92 24.82
N ILE A 299 16.43 14.85 25.57
CA ILE A 299 15.19 14.06 25.49
C ILE A 299 13.98 14.96 25.74
N ARG A 300 14.01 15.77 26.80
CA ARG A 300 12.90 16.67 27.17
C ARG A 300 12.61 17.69 26.07
N ALA A 301 13.65 18.30 25.49
CA ALA A 301 13.49 19.26 24.40
C ALA A 301 12.92 18.62 23.11
N ARG A 302 13.18 17.33 22.89
CA ARG A 302 12.77 16.61 21.67
C ARG A 302 11.46 15.86 21.77
N ILE A 303 10.92 15.60 22.96
CA ILE A 303 9.64 14.90 23.14
C ILE A 303 8.52 15.42 22.22
N PRO A 304 8.25 16.75 22.11
CA PRO A 304 7.18 17.24 21.23
C PRO A 304 7.38 16.85 19.77
N SER A 305 8.63 16.88 19.29
CA SER A 305 8.98 16.47 17.93
C SER A 305 8.81 14.97 17.72
N ILE A 306 9.16 14.16 18.73
CA ILE A 306 8.98 12.70 18.70
C ILE A 306 7.49 12.35 18.68
N THR A 307 6.67 13.00 19.51
CA THR A 307 5.21 12.81 19.52
C THR A 307 4.59 13.18 18.17
N SER A 308 5.02 14.29 17.57
CA SER A 308 4.56 14.69 16.23
C SER A 308 4.94 13.67 15.15
N LEU A 309 6.17 13.14 15.19
CA LEU A 309 6.62 12.08 14.28
C LEU A 309 5.79 10.80 14.45
N ILE A 310 5.54 10.39 15.70
CA ILE A 310 4.73 9.20 16.01
C ILE A 310 3.31 9.37 15.47
N ASN A 311 2.65 10.49 15.75
CA ASN A 311 1.28 10.74 15.29
C ASN A 311 1.20 10.80 13.76
N LYS A 312 2.13 11.49 13.11
CA LYS A 312 2.20 11.54 11.64
C LYS A 312 2.39 10.13 11.05
N SER A 313 3.27 9.32 11.64
CA SER A 313 3.51 7.94 11.19
C SER A 313 2.29 7.05 11.41
N ILE A 314 1.53 7.25 12.50
CA ILE A 314 0.24 6.57 12.74
C ILE A 314 -0.75 6.92 11.64
N ASP A 315 -0.92 8.21 11.33
CA ASP A 315 -1.86 8.67 10.29
C ASP A 315 -1.51 8.09 8.91
N GLU A 316 -0.21 8.07 8.56
CA GLU A 316 0.29 7.48 7.31
C GLU A 316 0.06 5.95 7.25
N LEU A 317 0.34 5.24 8.34
CA LEU A 317 0.12 3.78 8.43
C LEU A 317 -1.39 3.43 8.44
N GLU A 318 -2.24 4.24 9.07
CA GLU A 318 -3.70 4.05 9.05
C GLU A 318 -4.25 4.27 7.65
N ALA A 319 -3.81 5.31 6.93
CA ALA A 319 -4.19 5.55 5.55
C ALA A 319 -3.70 4.42 4.61
N GLU A 320 -2.49 3.90 4.82
CA GLU A 320 -1.99 2.73 4.08
C GLU A 320 -2.80 1.47 4.39
N MET A 321 -3.17 1.23 5.66
CA MET A 321 -4.03 0.12 6.04
C MET A 321 -5.43 0.22 5.43
N ASP A 322 -6.01 1.42 5.35
CA ASP A 322 -7.30 1.63 4.69
C ASP A 322 -7.21 1.34 3.19
N HIS A 323 -6.09 1.69 2.54
CA HIS A 323 -5.85 1.37 1.13
C HIS A 323 -5.63 -0.12 0.88
N LEU A 324 -4.85 -0.80 1.75
CA LEU A 324 -4.65 -2.25 1.70
C LEU A 324 -5.91 -3.03 2.07
N GLY A 325 -6.85 -2.36 2.76
CA GLY A 325 -8.12 -2.87 3.21
C GLY A 325 -8.03 -3.81 4.41
N ARG A 326 -9.20 -4.17 4.95
CA ARG A 326 -9.31 -4.94 6.20
C ARG A 326 -8.89 -6.41 6.03
N PRO A 327 -8.29 -7.03 7.07
CA PRO A 327 -8.03 -8.47 7.06
C PRO A 327 -9.33 -9.27 6.95
N ILE A 328 -9.27 -10.35 6.20
CA ILE A 328 -10.40 -11.26 6.01
C ILE A 328 -10.55 -12.12 7.26
N ALA A 329 -11.75 -12.18 7.79
CA ALA A 329 -12.05 -13.06 8.91
C ALA A 329 -11.99 -14.55 8.49
N LEU A 330 -11.56 -15.41 9.41
CA LEU A 330 -11.48 -16.86 9.20
C LEU A 330 -12.86 -17.54 9.22
N ASP A 331 -13.87 -16.86 9.79
CA ASP A 331 -15.22 -17.38 9.91
C ASP A 331 -15.94 -17.39 8.54
N ALA A 332 -16.59 -18.50 8.20
CA ALA A 332 -17.27 -18.67 6.92
C ALA A 332 -18.44 -17.68 6.74
N GLY A 333 -19.13 -17.31 7.82
CA GLY A 333 -20.20 -16.31 7.79
C GLY A 333 -19.66 -14.92 7.50
N ALA A 334 -18.53 -14.56 8.10
CA ALA A 334 -17.85 -13.31 7.81
C ALA A 334 -17.28 -13.25 6.38
N GLN A 335 -16.72 -14.35 5.87
CA GLN A 335 -16.26 -14.45 4.47
C GLN A 335 -17.43 -14.26 3.49
N LEU A 336 -18.55 -14.91 3.75
CA LEU A 336 -19.77 -14.75 2.96
C LEU A 336 -20.25 -13.29 2.98
N TYR A 337 -20.27 -12.66 4.15
CA TYR A 337 -20.65 -11.25 4.30
C TYR A 337 -19.74 -10.33 3.45
N THR A 338 -18.42 -10.52 3.52
CA THR A 338 -17.46 -9.75 2.71
C THR A 338 -17.68 -9.93 1.21
N ILE A 339 -17.90 -11.17 0.74
CA ILE A 339 -18.19 -11.43 -0.68
C ILE A 339 -19.47 -10.70 -1.11
N LEU A 340 -20.53 -10.76 -0.30
CA LEU A 340 -21.80 -10.08 -0.61
C LEU A 340 -21.67 -8.55 -0.59
N GLU A 341 -20.85 -7.99 0.31
CA GLU A 341 -20.55 -6.57 0.36
C GLU A 341 -19.84 -6.11 -0.93
N LEU A 342 -18.82 -6.85 -1.37
CA LEU A 342 -18.11 -6.58 -2.63
C LEU A 342 -19.03 -6.69 -3.85
N CYS A 343 -19.95 -7.67 -3.87
CA CYS A 343 -20.95 -7.80 -4.93
C CYS A 343 -21.90 -6.60 -4.96
N ARG A 344 -22.33 -6.09 -3.80
CA ARG A 344 -23.17 -4.88 -3.70
C ARG A 344 -22.44 -3.64 -4.18
N ALA A 345 -21.15 -3.51 -3.87
CA ALA A 345 -20.31 -2.42 -4.35
C ALA A 345 -20.22 -2.45 -5.89
N PHE A 346 -19.97 -3.62 -6.47
CA PHE A 346 -20.02 -3.82 -7.93
C PHE A 346 -21.40 -3.49 -8.52
N ASP A 347 -22.49 -4.02 -7.95
CA ASP A 347 -23.86 -3.78 -8.44
C ASP A 347 -24.20 -2.29 -8.43
N LYS A 348 -23.76 -1.55 -7.40
CA LYS A 348 -23.94 -0.09 -7.31
C LYS A 348 -23.23 0.62 -8.47
N ILE A 349 -21.94 0.33 -8.68
CA ILE A 349 -21.14 0.93 -9.76
C ILE A 349 -21.74 0.59 -11.13
N PHE A 350 -22.18 -0.66 -11.33
CA PHE A 350 -22.81 -1.09 -12.59
C PHE A 350 -24.11 -0.33 -12.85
N LYS A 351 -24.98 -0.18 -11.85
CA LYS A 351 -26.23 0.59 -11.95
C LYS A 351 -25.96 2.06 -12.28
N GLU A 352 -24.95 2.68 -11.67
CA GLU A 352 -24.54 4.05 -11.96
C GLU A 352 -24.07 4.23 -13.41
N HIS A 353 -23.34 3.24 -13.97
CA HIS A 353 -22.96 3.26 -15.39
C HIS A 353 -24.14 3.10 -16.34
N LEU A 354 -25.15 2.34 -15.93
CA LEU A 354 -26.34 2.07 -16.73
C LEU A 354 -27.33 3.23 -16.73
N ASP A 355 -27.53 3.89 -15.59
CA ASP A 355 -28.50 4.98 -15.39
C ASP A 355 -28.05 6.35 -15.96
N GLY A 356 -26.90 6.41 -16.64
CA GLY A 356 -26.53 7.57 -17.46
C GLY A 356 -25.74 8.67 -16.74
N GLY A 357 -25.27 8.46 -15.51
CA GLY A 357 -24.28 9.36 -14.90
C GLY A 357 -22.91 9.32 -15.59
N ARG A 358 -22.73 8.39 -16.54
CA ARG A 358 -21.49 8.04 -17.27
C ARG A 358 -21.85 7.53 -18.69
N PRO A 359 -20.91 7.48 -19.65
CA PRO A 359 -21.17 7.20 -21.08
C PRO A 359 -21.77 5.84 -21.47
N GLY A 360 -22.22 5.02 -20.51
CA GLY A 360 -22.82 3.70 -20.75
C GLY A 360 -24.24 3.77 -21.31
N GLY A 361 -25.13 4.46 -20.61
CA GLY A 361 -26.53 4.64 -21.02
C GLY A 361 -26.67 5.32 -22.39
N ASP A 362 -25.88 6.38 -22.63
CA ASP A 362 -25.87 7.12 -23.90
C ASP A 362 -25.57 6.24 -25.12
N ARG A 363 -24.72 5.21 -24.95
CA ARG A 363 -24.40 4.29 -26.04
C ARG A 363 -25.57 3.38 -26.39
N ILE A 364 -26.39 3.01 -25.41
CA ILE A 364 -27.62 2.23 -25.65
C ILE A 364 -28.61 3.09 -26.44
N TYR A 365 -28.80 4.36 -26.07
CA TYR A 365 -29.59 5.30 -26.88
C TYR A 365 -29.03 5.43 -28.30
N GLY A 366 -27.70 5.50 -28.47
CA GLY A 366 -27.07 5.50 -29.78
C GLY A 366 -27.42 4.28 -30.67
N VAL A 367 -27.62 3.10 -30.07
CA VAL A 367 -28.09 1.91 -30.82
C VAL A 367 -29.52 2.13 -31.31
N PHE A 368 -30.42 2.60 -30.45
CA PHE A 368 -31.84 2.72 -30.76
C PHE A 368 -32.19 3.93 -31.63
N ASP A 369 -31.51 5.07 -31.43
CA ASP A 369 -31.85 6.33 -32.10
C ASP A 369 -31.09 6.51 -33.41
N ASN A 370 -29.91 5.89 -33.54
CA ASN A 370 -29.06 6.02 -34.74
C ASN A 370 -28.93 4.71 -35.52
N GLN A 371 -28.47 3.63 -34.90
CA GLN A 371 -28.11 2.40 -35.62
C GLN A 371 -29.34 1.66 -36.16
N LEU A 372 -30.36 1.44 -35.34
CA LEU A 372 -31.59 0.75 -35.75
C LEU A 372 -32.32 1.51 -36.88
N PRO A 373 -32.61 2.82 -36.78
CA PRO A 373 -33.27 3.55 -37.86
C PRO A 373 -32.44 3.58 -39.15
N ALA A 374 -31.10 3.67 -39.05
CA ALA A 374 -30.23 3.59 -40.21
C ALA A 374 -30.25 2.19 -40.86
N ALA A 375 -30.33 1.12 -40.07
CA ALA A 375 -30.44 -0.25 -40.57
C ALA A 375 -31.78 -0.48 -41.28
N LEU A 376 -32.88 0.01 -40.70
CA LEU A 376 -34.22 -0.09 -41.31
C LEU A 376 -34.30 0.65 -42.66
N LYS A 377 -33.66 1.82 -42.78
CA LYS A 377 -33.61 2.59 -44.04
C LYS A 377 -32.80 1.92 -45.16
N LYS A 378 -31.85 1.04 -44.81
CA LYS A 378 -30.99 0.33 -45.78
C LYS A 378 -31.58 -0.96 -46.32
N LEU A 379 -32.80 -1.33 -45.90
CA LEU A 379 -33.43 -2.56 -46.35
C LEU A 379 -33.76 -2.50 -47.85
N PRO A 380 -33.59 -3.60 -48.60
CA PRO A 380 -33.66 -3.60 -50.07
C PRO A 380 -35.11 -3.62 -50.61
N PHE A 381 -36.00 -2.78 -50.07
CA PHE A 381 -37.41 -2.76 -50.45
C PHE A 381 -37.63 -2.34 -51.91
N ASP A 382 -36.82 -1.42 -52.45
CA ASP A 382 -36.93 -1.00 -53.85
C ASP A 382 -36.71 -2.15 -54.83
N ARG A 383 -35.81 -3.08 -54.48
CA ARG A 383 -35.55 -4.29 -55.27
C ARG A 383 -36.66 -5.31 -55.08
N HIS A 384 -37.09 -5.53 -53.84
CA HIS A 384 -38.11 -6.52 -53.49
C HIS A 384 -39.51 -6.16 -54.03
N LEU A 385 -39.87 -4.88 -53.99
CA LEU A 385 -41.16 -4.35 -54.47
C LEU A 385 -41.08 -3.82 -55.92
N SER A 386 -40.03 -4.18 -56.66
CA SER A 386 -39.92 -3.88 -58.08
C SER A 386 -41.09 -4.48 -58.88
N VAL A 387 -41.55 -3.78 -59.92
CA VAL A 387 -42.72 -4.17 -60.71
C VAL A 387 -42.60 -5.60 -61.27
N GLN A 388 -41.39 -5.99 -61.67
CA GLN A 388 -41.09 -7.33 -62.18
C GLN A 388 -41.28 -8.40 -61.11
N ASN A 389 -40.77 -8.16 -59.89
CA ASN A 389 -40.88 -9.10 -58.78
C ASN A 389 -42.31 -9.17 -58.23
N VAL A 390 -42.99 -8.03 -58.11
CA VAL A 390 -44.41 -7.96 -57.71
C VAL A 390 -45.27 -8.74 -58.69
N ARG A 391 -45.07 -8.57 -60.00
CA ARG A 391 -45.78 -9.34 -61.02
C ARG A 391 -45.57 -10.84 -60.84
N LYS A 392 -44.31 -11.27 -60.64
CA LYS A 392 -43.96 -12.67 -60.45
C LYS A 392 -44.69 -13.26 -59.22
N ILE A 393 -44.53 -12.63 -58.05
CA ILE A 393 -45.05 -13.14 -56.78
C ILE A 393 -46.59 -13.17 -56.77
N VAL A 394 -47.24 -12.11 -57.27
CA VAL A 394 -48.71 -12.03 -57.32
C VAL A 394 -49.28 -13.07 -58.29
N SER A 395 -48.68 -13.21 -59.48
CA SER A 395 -49.13 -14.20 -60.47
C SER A 395 -48.93 -15.64 -59.99
N GLU A 396 -47.84 -15.92 -59.27
CA GLU A 396 -47.57 -17.22 -58.63
C GLU A 396 -48.48 -17.51 -57.43
N ALA A 397 -48.96 -16.46 -56.73
CA ALA A 397 -49.82 -16.60 -55.56
C ALA A 397 -51.30 -16.81 -55.93
N ASP A 398 -51.76 -16.16 -56.99
CA ASP A 398 -53.18 -16.19 -57.39
C ASP A 398 -53.51 -17.29 -58.40
N GLY A 399 -52.53 -17.85 -59.11
CA GLY A 399 -52.73 -18.96 -60.06
C GLY A 399 -53.47 -18.56 -61.35
N TYR A 400 -54.08 -19.55 -62.03
CA TYR A 400 -54.70 -19.39 -63.37
C TYR A 400 -56.14 -18.81 -63.37
N GLN A 401 -56.68 -18.39 -62.22
CA GLN A 401 -58.08 -17.97 -62.11
C GLN A 401 -58.27 -16.49 -62.52
N PRO A 402 -59.18 -16.15 -63.46
CA PRO A 402 -59.45 -14.77 -63.81
C PRO A 402 -60.21 -14.05 -62.68
N HIS A 403 -59.63 -12.97 -62.17
CA HIS A 403 -60.01 -12.30 -60.92
C HIS A 403 -61.37 -11.57 -61.00
N LEU A 404 -62.37 -12.10 -60.28
CA LEU A 404 -63.60 -11.38 -59.91
C LEU A 404 -63.45 -10.59 -58.58
N ILE A 405 -62.39 -10.86 -57.79
CA ILE A 405 -62.12 -10.31 -56.44
C ILE A 405 -60.62 -9.92 -56.34
N ALA A 406 -60.27 -8.95 -55.49
CA ALA A 406 -58.90 -8.44 -55.30
C ALA A 406 -57.87 -9.53 -54.90
N PRO A 407 -56.60 -9.44 -55.34
CA PRO A 407 -55.58 -10.49 -55.20
C PRO A 407 -54.98 -10.57 -53.77
N GLU A 408 -55.76 -11.04 -52.81
CA GLU A 408 -55.41 -11.06 -51.38
C GLU A 408 -54.14 -11.90 -51.07
N GLN A 409 -53.99 -13.04 -51.74
CA GLN A 409 -52.88 -13.97 -51.50
C GLN A 409 -51.54 -13.40 -51.97
N GLY A 410 -51.52 -12.67 -53.08
CA GLY A 410 -50.35 -11.93 -53.56
C GLY A 410 -49.89 -10.85 -52.58
N TYR A 411 -50.82 -10.06 -52.03
CA TYR A 411 -50.51 -9.07 -50.98
C TYR A 411 -49.91 -9.73 -49.74
N ARG A 412 -50.52 -10.82 -49.25
CA ARG A 412 -50.03 -11.57 -48.07
C ARG A 412 -48.58 -12.03 -48.25
N ARG A 413 -48.25 -12.68 -49.37
CA ARG A 413 -46.87 -13.15 -49.65
C ARG A 413 -45.87 -12.01 -49.78
N LEU A 414 -46.24 -10.92 -50.44
CA LEU A 414 -45.35 -9.76 -50.59
C LEU A 414 -45.05 -9.08 -49.26
N ILE A 415 -46.06 -8.96 -48.39
CA ILE A 415 -45.90 -8.37 -47.06
C ILE A 415 -45.05 -9.30 -46.19
N GLU A 416 -45.37 -10.59 -46.12
CA GLU A 416 -44.59 -11.58 -45.36
C GLU A 416 -43.11 -11.60 -45.79
N GLY A 417 -42.85 -11.63 -47.11
CA GLY A 417 -41.49 -11.56 -47.65
C GLY A 417 -40.77 -10.25 -47.31
N SER A 418 -41.49 -9.13 -47.25
CA SER A 418 -40.93 -7.83 -46.87
C SER A 418 -40.64 -7.74 -45.38
N LEU A 419 -41.52 -8.28 -44.53
CA LEU A 419 -41.40 -8.24 -43.07
C LEU A 419 -40.24 -9.12 -42.56
N ASN A 420 -39.91 -10.20 -43.26
CA ASN A 420 -38.76 -11.05 -42.92
C ASN A 420 -37.41 -10.29 -42.94
N TYR A 421 -37.28 -9.22 -43.73
CA TYR A 421 -36.07 -8.39 -43.74
C TYR A 421 -35.84 -7.61 -42.43
N PHE A 422 -36.88 -7.41 -41.60
CA PHE A 422 -36.75 -6.72 -40.32
C PHE A 422 -36.12 -7.57 -39.22
N ARG A 423 -36.11 -8.91 -39.37
CA ARG A 423 -35.49 -9.83 -38.39
C ARG A 423 -34.01 -9.50 -38.19
N GLY A 424 -33.25 -9.32 -39.27
CA GLY A 424 -31.82 -9.02 -39.21
C GLY A 424 -31.49 -7.75 -38.40
N PRO A 425 -32.04 -6.58 -38.74
CA PRO A 425 -31.87 -5.36 -37.96
C PRO A 425 -32.34 -5.47 -36.50
N ALA A 426 -33.41 -6.22 -36.23
CA ALA A 426 -33.91 -6.42 -34.87
C ALA A 426 -32.92 -7.25 -34.03
N GLU A 427 -32.41 -8.36 -34.57
CA GLU A 427 -31.38 -9.18 -33.93
C GLU A 427 -30.06 -8.43 -33.75
N ALA A 428 -29.62 -7.66 -34.75
CA ALA A 428 -28.42 -6.84 -34.66
C ALA A 428 -28.51 -5.79 -33.53
N SER A 429 -29.70 -5.24 -33.28
CA SER A 429 -29.93 -4.29 -32.20
C SER A 429 -29.82 -4.95 -30.81
N VAL A 430 -30.33 -6.18 -30.68
CA VAL A 430 -30.16 -7.03 -29.48
C VAL A 430 -28.67 -7.27 -29.23
N ASP A 431 -27.92 -7.68 -30.25
CA ASP A 431 -26.49 -7.99 -30.15
C ASP A 431 -25.66 -6.75 -29.79
N ALA A 432 -25.97 -5.59 -30.39
CA ALA A 432 -25.29 -4.33 -30.10
C ALA A 432 -25.46 -3.90 -28.63
N VAL A 433 -26.68 -4.02 -28.08
CA VAL A 433 -26.94 -3.70 -26.66
C VAL A 433 -26.23 -4.68 -25.74
N HIS A 434 -26.24 -5.97 -26.04
CA HIS A 434 -25.52 -6.98 -25.27
C HIS A 434 -24.01 -6.68 -25.18
N LEU A 435 -23.37 -6.28 -26.28
CA LEU A 435 -21.97 -5.87 -26.28
C LEU A 435 -21.69 -4.68 -25.37
N VAL A 436 -22.58 -3.68 -25.37
CA VAL A 436 -22.47 -2.52 -24.47
C VAL A 436 -22.56 -2.98 -23.01
N LEU A 437 -23.52 -3.85 -22.67
CA LEU A 437 -23.69 -4.36 -21.31
C LEU A 437 -22.45 -5.15 -20.83
N LYS A 438 -21.85 -6.00 -21.68
CA LYS A 438 -20.61 -6.72 -21.35
C LYS A 438 -19.44 -5.78 -21.09
N GLU A 439 -19.32 -4.72 -21.90
CA GLU A 439 -18.28 -3.71 -21.68
C GLU A 439 -18.48 -2.96 -20.36
N LEU A 440 -19.74 -2.67 -19.99
CA LEU A 440 -20.06 -2.05 -18.71
C LEU A 440 -19.67 -2.94 -17.52
N VAL A 441 -19.98 -4.24 -17.57
CA VAL A 441 -19.53 -5.20 -16.54
C VAL A 441 -18.01 -5.13 -16.36
N ARG A 442 -17.25 -5.16 -17.47
CA ARG A 442 -15.78 -5.09 -17.41
C ARG A 442 -15.29 -3.79 -16.78
N LYS A 443 -15.90 -2.65 -17.14
CA LYS A 443 -15.56 -1.34 -16.57
C LYS A 443 -15.89 -1.27 -15.08
N SER A 444 -17.07 -1.72 -14.68
CA SER A 444 -17.51 -1.72 -13.27
C SER A 444 -16.61 -2.57 -12.38
N ILE A 445 -16.10 -3.71 -12.86
CA ILE A 445 -15.12 -4.52 -12.12
C ILE A 445 -13.80 -3.77 -11.96
N GLY A 446 -13.30 -3.12 -13.02
CA GLY A 446 -12.01 -2.41 -13.00
C GLY A 446 -12.00 -1.16 -12.09
N GLU A 447 -13.16 -0.53 -11.91
CA GLU A 447 -13.35 0.64 -11.05
C GLU A 447 -13.64 0.29 -9.59
N CYS A 448 -14.09 -0.92 -9.30
CA CYS A 448 -14.26 -1.38 -7.93
C CYS A 448 -12.88 -1.69 -7.32
N LEU A 449 -12.32 -0.70 -6.60
CA LEU A 449 -10.99 -0.79 -5.99
C LEU A 449 -10.89 -1.96 -5.00
N GLU A 450 -11.95 -2.22 -4.24
CA GLU A 450 -12.01 -3.27 -3.24
C GLU A 450 -11.92 -4.67 -3.88
N LEU A 451 -12.50 -4.83 -5.07
CA LEU A 451 -12.44 -6.09 -5.84
C LEU A 451 -11.04 -6.37 -6.40
N ARG A 452 -10.17 -5.36 -6.58
CA ARG A 452 -8.80 -5.57 -7.12
C ARG A 452 -7.95 -6.48 -6.25
N ARG A 453 -8.28 -6.59 -4.96
CA ARG A 453 -7.59 -7.46 -4.01
C ARG A 453 -7.85 -8.95 -4.25
N PHE A 454 -8.93 -9.30 -4.96
CA PHE A 454 -9.45 -10.66 -5.07
C PHE A 454 -9.59 -11.08 -6.54
N PRO A 455 -8.50 -11.49 -7.22
CA PRO A 455 -8.54 -11.86 -8.63
C PRO A 455 -9.51 -12.99 -8.93
N THR A 456 -9.61 -14.01 -8.06
CA THR A 456 -10.53 -15.13 -8.28
C THR A 456 -11.98 -14.67 -8.16
N LEU A 457 -12.32 -13.84 -7.17
CA LEU A 457 -13.67 -13.26 -7.08
C LEU A 457 -14.01 -12.38 -8.29
N GLN A 458 -13.07 -11.57 -8.78
CA GLN A 458 -13.28 -10.75 -9.99
C GLN A 458 -13.63 -11.61 -11.20
N SER A 459 -12.85 -12.67 -11.44
CA SER A 459 -13.09 -13.58 -12.56
C SER A 459 -14.45 -14.29 -12.43
N THR A 460 -14.82 -14.66 -11.20
CA THR A 460 -16.08 -15.37 -10.91
C THR A 460 -17.28 -14.45 -11.10
N ILE A 461 -17.22 -13.19 -10.60
CA ILE A 461 -18.27 -12.18 -10.82
C ILE A 461 -18.40 -11.86 -12.30
N ALA A 462 -17.28 -11.68 -13.02
CA ALA A 462 -17.30 -11.43 -14.45
C ALA A 462 -17.94 -12.59 -15.22
N GLY A 463 -17.58 -13.83 -14.89
CA GLY A 463 -18.16 -15.04 -15.47
C GLY A 463 -19.66 -15.12 -15.24
N ALA A 464 -20.10 -14.96 -13.99
CA ALA A 464 -21.51 -15.04 -13.63
C ALA A 464 -22.36 -13.92 -14.28
N ALA A 465 -21.85 -12.69 -14.30
CA ALA A 465 -22.51 -11.57 -14.97
C ALA A 465 -22.64 -11.81 -16.48
N ASN A 466 -21.59 -12.29 -17.14
CA ASN A 466 -21.62 -12.61 -18.57
C ASN A 466 -22.62 -13.75 -18.89
N GLU A 467 -22.68 -14.78 -18.05
CA GLU A 467 -23.64 -15.87 -18.21
C GLU A 467 -25.09 -15.36 -18.13
N SER A 468 -25.39 -14.50 -17.15
CA SER A 468 -26.70 -13.84 -17.04
C SER A 468 -27.02 -12.99 -18.27
N LEU A 469 -26.07 -12.18 -18.75
CA LEU A 469 -26.26 -11.33 -19.94
C LEU A 469 -26.53 -12.15 -21.20
N GLU A 470 -25.95 -13.35 -21.34
CA GLU A 470 -26.22 -14.25 -22.46
C GLU A 470 -27.66 -14.76 -22.42
N ARG A 471 -28.15 -15.16 -21.24
CA ARG A 471 -29.54 -15.59 -21.06
C ARG A 471 -30.52 -14.47 -21.42
N PHE A 472 -30.26 -13.24 -20.97
CA PHE A 472 -31.08 -12.08 -21.29
C PHE A 472 -31.08 -11.74 -22.79
N ARG A 473 -29.92 -11.87 -23.44
CA ARG A 473 -29.78 -11.70 -24.89
C ARG A 473 -30.65 -12.69 -25.66
N GLU A 474 -30.60 -13.97 -25.32
CA GLU A 474 -31.38 -15.01 -26.00
C GLU A 474 -32.89 -14.80 -25.85
N GLU A 475 -33.37 -14.45 -24.65
CA GLU A 475 -34.79 -14.16 -24.43
C GLU A 475 -35.24 -12.88 -25.16
N SER A 476 -34.38 -11.86 -25.20
CA SER A 476 -34.63 -10.64 -25.98
C SER A 476 -34.68 -10.91 -27.48
N LYS A 477 -33.76 -11.75 -27.99
CA LYS A 477 -33.71 -12.17 -29.40
C LYS A 477 -35.01 -12.86 -29.81
N LYS A 478 -35.46 -13.84 -29.01
CA LYS A 478 -36.76 -14.51 -29.24
C LYS A 478 -37.92 -13.51 -29.23
N THR A 479 -37.90 -12.54 -28.32
CA THR A 479 -38.98 -11.56 -28.19
C THR A 479 -39.05 -10.61 -29.38
N VAL A 480 -37.92 -10.08 -29.85
CA VAL A 480 -37.91 -9.16 -31.00
C VAL A 480 -38.30 -9.88 -32.30
N VAL A 481 -37.89 -11.14 -32.49
CA VAL A 481 -38.33 -11.95 -33.63
C VAL A 481 -39.82 -12.22 -33.57
N ARG A 482 -40.35 -12.57 -32.39
CA ARG A 482 -41.81 -12.73 -32.19
C ARG A 482 -42.58 -11.45 -32.52
N LEU A 483 -42.07 -10.27 -32.18
CA LEU A 483 -42.71 -9.01 -32.55
C LEU A 483 -42.81 -8.85 -34.06
N VAL A 484 -41.75 -9.16 -34.81
CA VAL A 484 -41.78 -9.13 -36.29
C VAL A 484 -42.78 -10.16 -36.83
N ASP A 485 -42.79 -11.37 -36.26
CA ASP A 485 -43.66 -12.46 -36.69
C ASP A 485 -45.14 -12.15 -36.43
N MET A 486 -45.45 -11.49 -35.32
CA MET A 486 -46.81 -11.03 -35.00
C MET A 486 -47.33 -10.06 -36.06
N GLU A 487 -46.52 -9.10 -36.52
CA GLU A 487 -46.90 -8.15 -37.58
C GLU A 487 -47.13 -8.86 -38.93
N SER A 488 -46.44 -9.98 -39.18
CA SER A 488 -46.62 -10.77 -40.41
C SER A 488 -47.82 -11.72 -40.38
N SER A 489 -48.26 -12.13 -39.18
CA SER A 489 -49.26 -13.20 -39.02
C SER A 489 -50.69 -12.76 -39.23
N TYR A 490 -51.00 -11.46 -38.99
CA TYR A 490 -52.36 -10.94 -39.10
C TYR A 490 -52.41 -9.58 -39.77
N LEU A 491 -52.94 -9.56 -41.00
CA LEU A 491 -53.28 -8.34 -41.71
C LEU A 491 -54.71 -7.93 -41.35
N THR A 492 -54.89 -6.66 -40.98
CA THR A 492 -56.21 -6.17 -40.56
C THR A 492 -57.20 -6.14 -41.72
N VAL A 493 -58.46 -6.46 -41.44
CA VAL A 493 -59.54 -6.38 -42.45
C VAL A 493 -59.67 -4.96 -43.01
N ASP A 494 -59.38 -3.94 -42.19
CA ASP A 494 -59.37 -2.54 -42.60
C ASP A 494 -58.28 -2.22 -43.62
N PHE A 495 -57.14 -2.91 -43.59
CA PHE A 495 -56.11 -2.77 -44.64
C PHE A 495 -56.70 -3.17 -46.00
N PHE A 496 -57.36 -4.33 -46.08
CA PHE A 496 -57.96 -4.79 -47.34
C PHE A 496 -59.18 -3.97 -47.77
N ARG A 497 -59.98 -3.43 -46.84
CA ARG A 497 -61.12 -2.54 -47.16
C ARG A 497 -60.70 -1.20 -47.76
N LYS A 498 -59.49 -0.73 -47.48
CA LYS A 498 -58.96 0.53 -48.02
C LYS A 498 -58.42 0.39 -49.46
N LEU A 499 -58.07 -0.83 -49.89
CA LEU A 499 -57.54 -1.08 -51.24
C LEU A 499 -58.52 -0.71 -52.38
N PRO A 500 -59.83 -1.05 -52.32
CA PRO A 500 -60.79 -0.68 -53.38
C PRO A 500 -61.11 0.82 -53.43
N GLN A 501 -61.11 1.53 -52.29
CA GLN A 501 -61.44 2.97 -52.22
C GLN A 501 -60.38 3.85 -52.91
N GLU A 502 -59.13 3.39 -53.00
CA GLU A 502 -58.09 4.06 -53.77
C GLU A 502 -58.22 3.85 -55.30
N VAL A 503 -58.98 2.84 -55.74
CA VAL A 503 -59.24 2.58 -57.17
C VAL A 503 -60.13 3.68 -57.76
N GLU A 504 -61.12 4.17 -56.99
CA GLU A 504 -62.05 5.22 -57.44
C GLU A 504 -61.43 6.62 -57.43
N LYS A 505 -60.55 6.94 -56.47
CA LYS A 505 -59.91 8.27 -56.38
C LYS A 505 -58.87 8.57 -57.47
N ALA A 506 -58.26 7.55 -58.07
CA ALA A 506 -57.27 7.73 -59.12
C ALA A 506 -57.89 7.99 -60.52
N GLY A 507 -59.22 7.91 -60.65
CA GLY A 507 -59.95 8.06 -61.90
C GLY A 507 -60.79 9.33 -61.99
N ASN A 508 -60.26 10.51 -61.64
CA ASN A 508 -60.57 11.82 -62.26
C ASN A 508 -60.11 13.01 -61.40
N PRO A 509 -59.35 13.94 -61.99
CA PRO A 509 -59.50 15.35 -61.70
C PRO A 509 -59.72 16.14 -62.99
N GLY A 510 -60.97 16.53 -63.27
CA GLY A 510 -61.31 17.60 -64.23
C GLY A 510 -61.95 17.16 -65.54
N GLY A 511 -63.30 17.07 -65.57
CA GLY A 511 -64.08 16.95 -66.80
C GLY A 511 -65.58 17.12 -66.53
N ASN A 512 -66.21 18.09 -67.19
CA ASN A 512 -67.60 18.54 -66.99
C ASN A 512 -68.67 17.44 -67.18
N PRO A 513 -69.85 17.56 -66.55
CA PRO A 513 -70.93 16.60 -66.66
C PRO A 513 -71.84 16.92 -67.85
N ARG A 514 -71.72 16.14 -68.94
CA ARG A 514 -72.77 15.91 -69.94
C ARG A 514 -72.25 14.96 -71.02
N GLU A 515 -72.62 13.69 -70.92
CA GLU A 515 -73.10 12.85 -72.04
C GLU A 515 -73.36 11.42 -71.53
N ASN A 516 -74.58 10.95 -71.79
CA ASN A 516 -75.01 9.58 -71.51
C ASN A 516 -74.32 8.63 -72.51
N SER A 517 -73.56 7.66 -72.01
CA SER A 517 -73.28 6.39 -72.69
C SER A 517 -72.93 5.31 -71.65
N PRO A 518 -73.58 4.13 -71.65
CA PRO A 518 -73.20 3.03 -70.77
C PRO A 518 -72.06 2.25 -71.43
N ALA A 519 -70.83 2.75 -71.30
CA ALA A 519 -69.64 2.01 -71.66
C ALA A 519 -68.90 1.60 -70.39
N VAL A 520 -69.03 0.32 -70.03
CA VAL A 520 -68.17 -0.35 -69.06
C VAL A 520 -66.72 -0.17 -69.52
N GLN A 521 -65.99 0.75 -68.89
CA GLN A 521 -64.54 0.82 -69.07
C GLN A 521 -63.94 -0.42 -68.42
N ASN A 522 -63.65 -1.42 -69.25
CA ASN A 522 -62.75 -2.52 -68.89
C ASN A 522 -61.41 -1.91 -68.49
N ILE A 523 -61.20 -1.74 -67.19
CA ILE A 523 -59.88 -1.49 -66.61
C ILE A 523 -58.98 -2.61 -67.14
N ASP A 524 -57.90 -2.26 -67.83
CA ASP A 524 -56.95 -3.21 -68.36
C ASP A 524 -56.18 -3.84 -67.17
N ARG A 525 -56.78 -4.89 -66.58
CA ARG A 525 -56.42 -5.51 -65.28
C ARG A 525 -55.06 -6.23 -65.30
N TYR A 526 -54.42 -6.30 -66.47
CA TYR A 526 -53.06 -6.82 -66.68
C TYR A 526 -52.03 -5.74 -67.03
N ALA A 527 -52.43 -4.46 -67.00
CA ALA A 527 -51.51 -3.35 -67.26
C ALA A 527 -50.46 -3.25 -66.15
N GLU A 528 -49.26 -2.81 -66.53
CA GLU A 528 -48.13 -2.56 -65.62
C GLU A 528 -48.50 -1.64 -64.44
N ALA A 529 -49.48 -0.76 -64.66
CA ALA A 529 -50.06 0.13 -63.65
C ALA A 529 -50.69 -0.61 -62.45
N HIS A 530 -51.30 -1.79 -62.66
CA HIS A 530 -51.90 -2.58 -61.58
C HIS A 530 -50.84 -3.11 -60.61
N PHE A 531 -49.78 -3.74 -61.13
CA PHE A 531 -48.68 -4.24 -60.30
C PHE A 531 -47.89 -3.11 -59.61
N ARG A 532 -47.74 -1.95 -60.26
CA ARG A 532 -47.17 -0.75 -59.60
C ARG A 532 -48.00 -0.31 -58.40
N ARG A 533 -49.33 -0.33 -58.50
CA ARG A 533 -50.22 0.03 -57.38
C ARG A 533 -50.12 -0.99 -56.25
N ILE A 534 -50.09 -2.29 -56.55
CA ILE A 534 -49.87 -3.33 -55.53
C ILE A 534 -48.56 -3.07 -54.77
N GLY A 535 -47.46 -2.84 -55.49
CA GLY A 535 -46.16 -2.52 -54.90
C GLY A 535 -46.21 -1.27 -54.01
N SER A 536 -46.86 -0.19 -54.48
CA SER A 536 -47.04 1.04 -53.70
C SER A 536 -47.81 0.81 -52.40
N ASN A 537 -48.89 0.03 -52.44
CA ASN A 537 -49.74 -0.21 -51.27
C ASN A 537 -49.03 -1.11 -50.25
N VAL A 538 -48.29 -2.13 -50.70
CA VAL A 538 -47.41 -2.93 -49.85
C VAL A 538 -46.32 -2.05 -49.23
N SER A 539 -45.70 -1.16 -50.02
CA SER A 539 -44.67 -0.24 -49.54
C SER A 539 -45.19 0.67 -48.41
N SER A 540 -46.39 1.24 -48.57
CA SER A 540 -47.02 2.07 -47.54
C SER A 540 -47.30 1.29 -46.26
N TYR A 541 -47.76 0.04 -46.38
CA TYR A 541 -47.98 -0.83 -45.21
C TYR A 541 -46.67 -1.18 -44.50
N VAL A 542 -45.65 -1.60 -45.26
CA VAL A 542 -44.31 -1.93 -44.73
C VAL A 542 -43.69 -0.72 -44.03
N TYR A 543 -43.87 0.50 -44.57
CA TYR A 543 -43.41 1.72 -43.93
C TYR A 543 -44.09 1.99 -42.57
N MET A 544 -45.41 1.80 -42.50
CA MET A 544 -46.16 1.92 -41.24
C MET A 544 -45.69 0.90 -40.19
N ILE A 545 -45.44 -0.35 -40.61
CA ILE A 545 -44.89 -1.39 -39.72
C ILE A 545 -43.46 -1.05 -39.30
N SER A 546 -42.63 -0.51 -40.20
CA SER A 546 -41.28 -0.05 -39.88
C SER A 546 -41.28 0.99 -38.76
N GLU A 547 -42.18 1.99 -38.80
CA GLU A 547 -42.31 2.98 -37.73
C GLU A 547 -42.83 2.36 -36.41
N THR A 548 -43.70 1.35 -36.50
CA THR A 548 -44.17 0.60 -35.31
C THR A 548 -43.02 -0.19 -34.67
N LEU A 549 -42.29 -0.98 -35.48
CA LEU A 549 -41.17 -1.80 -35.03
C LEU A 549 -40.01 -0.95 -34.51
N ARG A 550 -39.75 0.21 -35.11
CA ARG A 550 -38.76 1.19 -34.63
C ARG A 550 -39.00 1.60 -33.18
N ASN A 551 -40.25 1.63 -32.73
CA ASN A 551 -40.61 1.97 -31.36
C ASN A 551 -40.76 0.74 -30.44
N SER A 552 -41.22 -0.39 -30.99
CA SER A 552 -41.48 -1.61 -30.21
C SER A 552 -40.22 -2.42 -29.93
N ILE A 553 -39.27 -2.49 -30.86
CA ILE A 553 -38.00 -3.23 -30.70
C ILE A 553 -37.19 -2.68 -29.51
N PRO A 554 -36.89 -1.36 -29.41
CA PRO A 554 -36.17 -0.82 -28.26
C PRO A 554 -36.84 -1.14 -26.93
N LYS A 555 -38.18 -1.06 -26.85
CA LYS A 555 -38.93 -1.40 -25.64
C LYS A 555 -38.74 -2.85 -25.22
N ALA A 556 -38.77 -3.78 -26.17
CA ALA A 556 -38.52 -5.20 -25.92
C ALA A 556 -37.08 -5.46 -25.47
N VAL A 557 -36.10 -4.83 -26.12
CA VAL A 557 -34.68 -4.96 -25.74
C VAL A 557 -34.43 -4.39 -24.33
N VAL A 558 -34.99 -3.21 -24.03
CA VAL A 558 -34.87 -2.60 -22.71
C VAL A 558 -35.52 -3.46 -21.64
N TYR A 559 -36.71 -3.99 -21.90
CA TYR A 559 -37.43 -4.83 -20.94
C TYR A 559 -36.70 -6.16 -20.68
N CYS A 560 -36.31 -6.89 -21.72
CA CYS A 560 -35.72 -8.22 -21.60
C CYS A 560 -34.23 -8.22 -21.26
N GLN A 561 -33.47 -7.17 -21.62
CA GLN A 561 -32.02 -7.10 -21.38
C GLN A 561 -31.64 -6.04 -20.36
N VAL A 562 -31.94 -4.77 -20.63
CA VAL A 562 -31.39 -3.65 -19.84
C VAL A 562 -31.95 -3.66 -18.42
N LYS A 563 -33.28 -3.80 -18.29
CA LYS A 563 -33.96 -3.86 -17.00
C LYS A 563 -33.59 -5.12 -16.23
N GLU A 564 -33.55 -6.27 -16.90
CA GLU A 564 -33.12 -7.54 -16.28
C GLU A 564 -31.66 -7.49 -15.83
N ALA A 565 -30.75 -6.94 -16.64
CA ALA A 565 -29.36 -6.70 -16.26
C ALA A 565 -29.26 -5.74 -15.06
N LYS A 566 -30.12 -4.72 -14.96
CA LYS A 566 -30.12 -3.83 -13.79
C LYS A 566 -30.55 -4.53 -12.49
N GLN A 567 -31.52 -5.44 -12.57
CA GLN A 567 -32.19 -6.01 -11.41
C GLN A 567 -31.60 -7.35 -10.98
N ASN A 568 -31.20 -8.18 -11.94
CA ASN A 568 -31.02 -9.61 -11.75
C ASN A 568 -29.65 -10.15 -12.20
N LEU A 569 -28.68 -9.27 -12.50
CA LEU A 569 -27.35 -9.65 -13.03
C LEU A 569 -26.65 -10.74 -12.21
N LEU A 570 -26.63 -10.57 -10.88
CA LEU A 570 -25.95 -11.48 -9.94
C LEU A 570 -26.90 -12.39 -9.16
N ASN A 571 -28.21 -12.44 -9.45
CA ASN A 571 -29.15 -13.26 -8.66
C ASN A 571 -28.81 -14.75 -8.67
N TYR A 572 -28.40 -15.27 -9.83
CA TYR A 572 -27.97 -16.66 -9.94
C TYR A 572 -26.67 -16.90 -9.14
N PHE A 573 -25.76 -15.92 -9.18
CA PHE A 573 -24.52 -15.96 -8.43
C PHE A 573 -24.75 -15.97 -6.91
N TYR A 574 -25.66 -15.13 -6.41
CA TYR A 574 -26.05 -15.11 -4.99
C TYR A 574 -26.62 -16.46 -4.53
N THR A 575 -27.42 -17.11 -5.38
CA THR A 575 -27.96 -18.44 -5.10
C THR A 575 -26.86 -19.51 -5.06
N GLN A 576 -25.85 -19.40 -5.92
CA GLN A 576 -24.70 -20.33 -5.92
C GLN A 576 -23.77 -20.10 -4.73
N ILE A 577 -23.43 -18.86 -4.41
CA ILE A 577 -22.58 -18.53 -3.25
C ILE A 577 -23.20 -19.04 -1.95
N GLY A 578 -24.52 -18.87 -1.77
CA GLY A 578 -25.21 -19.32 -0.56
C GLY A 578 -25.15 -20.84 -0.31
N ARG A 579 -24.75 -21.63 -1.33
CA ARG A 579 -24.57 -23.09 -1.23
C ARG A 579 -23.10 -23.50 -1.03
N ARG A 580 -22.15 -22.56 -1.08
CA ARG A 580 -20.72 -22.85 -0.96
C ARG A 580 -20.30 -23.01 0.49
N GLU A 581 -19.37 -23.93 0.73
CA GLU A 581 -18.77 -24.15 2.04
C GLU A 581 -17.59 -23.20 2.30
N GLY A 582 -17.16 -23.07 3.57
CA GLY A 582 -16.11 -22.12 3.98
C GLY A 582 -14.80 -22.23 3.18
N LYS A 583 -14.38 -23.44 2.78
CA LYS A 583 -13.19 -23.61 1.92
C LYS A 583 -13.36 -22.95 0.56
N GLN A 584 -14.50 -23.15 -0.08
CA GLN A 584 -14.81 -22.57 -1.39
C GLN A 584 -15.03 -21.05 -1.32
N LEU A 585 -15.49 -20.53 -0.18
CA LEU A 585 -15.58 -19.08 0.07
C LEU A 585 -14.18 -18.47 0.25
N SER A 586 -13.28 -19.17 0.96
CA SER A 586 -11.91 -18.72 1.15
C SER A 586 -11.11 -18.69 -0.17
N GLU A 587 -11.35 -19.63 -1.08
CA GLU A 587 -10.74 -19.65 -2.42
C GLU A 587 -11.15 -18.47 -3.29
N LEU A 588 -12.35 -17.91 -3.08
CA LEU A 588 -12.78 -16.70 -3.77
C LEU A 588 -12.09 -15.44 -3.23
N LEU A 589 -11.66 -15.47 -1.97
CA LEU A 589 -11.04 -14.37 -1.26
C LEU A 589 -9.50 -14.50 -1.26
N ASP A 590 -8.95 -14.88 -2.40
CA ASP A 590 -7.52 -15.06 -2.60
C ASP A 590 -6.80 -13.71 -2.71
N GLU A 591 -6.04 -13.35 -1.68
CA GLU A 591 -5.18 -12.17 -1.74
C GLU A 591 -3.80 -12.53 -2.27
N ASP A 592 -3.18 -11.56 -2.95
CA ASP A 592 -1.75 -11.62 -3.24
C ASP A 592 -0.97 -11.79 -1.93
N PRO A 593 -0.15 -12.86 -1.78
CA PRO A 593 0.69 -13.06 -0.61
C PRO A 593 1.56 -11.86 -0.27
N ALA A 594 2.02 -11.09 -1.27
CA ALA A 594 2.81 -9.88 -1.05
C ALA A 594 1.98 -8.76 -0.39
N LEU A 595 0.71 -8.61 -0.77
CA LEU A 595 -0.21 -7.66 -0.13
C LEU A 595 -0.55 -8.08 1.30
N MET A 596 -0.73 -9.38 1.52
CA MET A 596 -0.99 -9.93 2.85
C MET A 596 0.20 -9.70 3.80
N ASP A 597 1.42 -9.98 3.34
CA ASP A 597 2.63 -9.75 4.15
C ASP A 597 2.83 -8.25 4.42
N ARG A 598 2.66 -7.40 3.40
CA ARG A 598 2.72 -5.93 3.56
C ARG A 598 1.69 -5.43 4.57
N ARG A 599 0.45 -5.92 4.54
CA ARG A 599 -0.58 -5.56 5.54
C ARG A 599 -0.18 -6.00 6.93
N LEU A 600 0.35 -7.21 7.08
CA LEU A 600 0.77 -7.75 8.36
C LEU A 600 1.95 -6.95 8.95
N GLN A 601 2.90 -6.55 8.11
CA GLN A 601 4.00 -5.67 8.50
C GLN A 601 3.50 -4.28 8.89
N CYS A 602 2.59 -3.69 8.11
CA CYS A 602 1.98 -2.40 8.41
C CYS A 602 1.20 -2.42 9.73
N ALA A 603 0.39 -3.47 9.96
CA ALA A 603 -0.35 -3.65 11.22
C ALA A 603 0.57 -3.78 12.44
N LYS A 604 1.65 -4.57 12.33
CA LYS A 604 2.66 -4.69 13.40
C LYS A 604 3.35 -3.35 13.69
N ARG A 605 3.69 -2.59 12.66
CA ARG A 605 4.26 -1.23 12.82
C ARG A 605 3.26 -0.31 13.50
N LEU A 606 2.00 -0.29 13.04
CA LEU A 606 0.96 0.56 13.61
C LEU A 606 0.72 0.29 15.10
N GLU A 607 0.66 -0.99 15.49
CA GLU A 607 0.52 -1.39 16.90
C GLU A 607 1.67 -0.85 17.75
N LEU A 608 2.90 -0.91 17.23
CA LEU A 608 4.08 -0.40 17.91
C LEU A 608 4.07 1.11 18.06
N TYR A 609 3.72 1.86 17.01
CA TYR A 609 3.63 3.31 17.09
C TYR A 609 2.51 3.75 18.04
N LYS A 610 1.38 3.04 18.08
CA LYS A 610 0.30 3.27 19.07
C LYS A 610 0.80 3.03 20.49
N LYS A 611 1.50 1.92 20.74
CA LYS A 611 2.11 1.64 22.03
C LYS A 611 3.17 2.68 22.42
N ALA A 612 3.98 3.15 21.47
CA ALA A 612 4.96 4.20 21.70
C ALA A 612 4.30 5.52 22.06
N ARG A 613 3.18 5.88 21.41
CA ARG A 613 2.36 7.04 21.77
C ARG A 613 1.84 6.94 23.21
N ASP A 614 1.24 5.81 23.57
CA ASP A 614 0.69 5.58 24.90
C ASP A 614 1.78 5.67 25.98
N GLU A 615 2.98 5.17 25.68
CA GLU A 615 4.16 5.28 26.54
C GLU A 615 4.62 6.74 26.70
N VAL A 616 4.68 7.52 25.62
CA VAL A 616 5.04 8.95 25.68
C VAL A 616 4.01 9.73 26.49
N ASP A 617 2.72 9.48 26.26
CA ASP A 617 1.63 10.11 27.00
C ASP A 617 1.69 9.76 28.49
N SER A 618 1.97 8.50 28.84
CA SER A 618 2.10 8.06 30.24
C SER A 618 3.15 8.87 31.02
N VAL A 619 4.20 9.34 30.35
CA VAL A 619 5.27 10.15 30.96
C VAL A 619 4.95 11.65 30.92
N ALA A 620 4.25 12.11 29.89
CA ALA A 620 3.83 13.51 29.76
C ALA A 620 2.73 13.93 30.77
N TRP A 621 1.88 12.99 31.18
CA TRP A 621 0.74 13.24 32.08
C TRP A 621 1.02 13.04 33.57
N VAL A 622 2.24 12.60 33.96
CA VAL A 622 2.72 12.68 35.35
C VAL A 622 3.07 14.14 35.67
N ARG A 623 2.03 14.96 35.87
CA ARG A 623 2.14 16.37 36.28
C ARG A 623 2.51 16.48 37.75
#